data_AF-A0A1M5IP45-F1
#
_entry.id   AF-A0A1M5IP45-F1
#
_cell.length_a   1.000
_cell.length_b   1.000
_cell.length_c   1.000
_cell.angle_alpha   90.00
_cell.angle_beta   90.00
_cell.angle_gamma   90.00
#
_symmetry.space_group_name_H-M   'P 1'
#
loop_
_entity.id
_entity.type
_entity.pdbx_description
1 polymer ?
#
loop_
_entity_poly.entity_id
_entity_poly.type
_entity_poly.pdbx_seq_one_letter_code
_entity_poly.pdbx_strand_id
1 'polypeptide(L)'
;MKTISRIAFAFSCLAATANTFAMDAKGWASTYESMAAFEDKGVLNEYYNNRPGYVKPIIDNLGNVLNSNWYVSANVPQSLTFEVGMPFSIVPIGDDDRKFSETFDIYGTPMAFDVPTIFGEHGNPQENTGLVYGNETLNGLGVFTYPYLQVAGSFYHARVVLRGMFLPSISNLTKFNLFGFGLQYSFGHLFQYMLPPAAQGLDVSFVFGYSTSGIGYRPDEYKGSLDLDVSATTFDVVIGNKPINFIEVMMTLGYQSATMKSSGHMYQVAGTDPFTGAEIETNVINPNISVDGNNGFKFGLAVAFQFGSSFHPVLGFDYAGKSSYTTNVLYFRQQLGHDKTPDEIAKEKGYVRGAVNEKEESKVESVQEEAQDSYNEMNDSAEQISNEEPVADNSNDDFDSPSYDD
;
A
#
# COMPACT_ATOMS: atom_id res chain seq x y z
N MET A 1 46.42 -57.76 -10.63
CA MET A 1 45.15 -57.96 -9.87
C MET A 1 44.83 -56.87 -8.84
N LYS A 2 45.80 -56.13 -8.26
CA LYS A 2 45.52 -55.04 -7.29
C LYS A 2 44.99 -53.73 -7.89
N THR A 3 45.09 -53.53 -9.20
CA THR A 3 44.67 -52.30 -9.89
C THR A 3 43.19 -52.32 -10.34
N ILE A 4 42.63 -53.50 -10.60
CA ILE A 4 41.22 -53.64 -11.03
C ILE A 4 40.25 -53.48 -9.84
N SER A 5 40.68 -53.87 -8.63
CA SER A 5 39.89 -53.70 -7.40
C SER A 5 39.74 -52.24 -6.95
N ARG A 6 40.64 -51.33 -7.35
CA ARG A 6 40.52 -49.89 -7.03
C ARG A 6 39.60 -49.14 -7.99
N ILE A 7 39.50 -49.59 -9.24
CA ILE A 7 38.57 -49.03 -10.23
C ILE A 7 37.13 -49.48 -9.92
N ALA A 8 36.95 -50.72 -9.46
CA ALA A 8 35.63 -51.20 -9.02
C ALA A 8 35.10 -50.49 -7.77
N PHE A 9 35.99 -50.07 -6.84
CA PHE A 9 35.59 -49.34 -5.63
C PHE A 9 35.33 -47.84 -5.89
N ALA A 10 35.98 -47.25 -6.89
CA ALA A 10 35.74 -45.87 -7.31
C ALA A 10 34.43 -45.72 -8.10
N PHE A 11 34.01 -46.74 -8.86
CA PHE A 11 32.72 -46.72 -9.57
C PHE A 11 31.52 -47.10 -8.68
N SER A 12 31.72 -47.82 -7.57
CA SER A 12 30.64 -48.12 -6.61
C SER A 12 30.27 -46.94 -5.70
N CYS A 13 31.08 -45.88 -5.63
CA CYS A 13 30.71 -44.63 -4.94
C CYS A 13 30.05 -43.60 -5.87
N LEU A 14 30.10 -43.80 -7.19
CA LEU A 14 29.38 -42.98 -8.18
C LEU A 14 27.94 -43.47 -8.44
N ALA A 15 27.54 -44.59 -7.82
CA ALA A 15 26.20 -45.16 -7.91
C ALA A 15 25.42 -45.06 -6.59
N ALA A 16 25.82 -44.16 -5.68
CA ALA A 16 24.83 -43.50 -4.84
C ALA A 16 24.16 -42.47 -5.74
N THR A 17 23.24 -42.94 -6.58
CA THR A 17 22.15 -42.09 -7.07
C THR A 17 21.63 -41.39 -5.82
N ALA A 18 21.93 -40.10 -5.70
CA ALA A 18 21.22 -39.24 -4.78
C ALA A 18 19.75 -39.45 -5.17
N ASN A 19 19.05 -40.29 -4.41
CA ASN A 19 17.62 -40.13 -4.29
C ASN A 19 17.52 -38.72 -3.71
N THR A 20 17.37 -37.73 -4.59
CA THR A 20 17.03 -36.37 -4.24
C THR A 20 15.64 -36.49 -3.65
N PHE A 21 15.58 -36.79 -2.35
CA PHE A 21 14.34 -36.72 -1.61
C PHE A 21 13.92 -35.26 -1.64
N ALA A 22 12.65 -35.02 -1.98
CA ALA A 22 11.99 -33.71 -2.05
C ALA A 22 12.06 -32.89 -0.73
N MET A 23 12.74 -33.44 0.28
CA MET A 23 12.81 -32.98 1.64
C MET A 23 14.06 -33.51 2.34
N ASP A 24 14.55 -32.76 3.33
CA ASP A 24 15.58 -33.17 4.26
C ASP A 24 15.07 -34.24 5.25
N ALA A 25 15.95 -34.69 6.15
CA ALA A 25 15.61 -35.71 7.16
C ALA A 25 14.51 -35.28 8.15
N LYS A 26 14.17 -33.98 8.21
CA LYS A 26 13.11 -33.41 9.05
C LYS A 26 11.83 -33.10 8.27
N GLY A 27 11.83 -33.23 6.94
CA GLY A 27 10.68 -33.01 6.09
C GLY A 27 10.60 -31.60 5.48
N TRP A 28 11.62 -30.76 5.66
CA TRP A 28 11.71 -29.44 5.03
C TRP A 28 12.25 -29.55 3.61
N ALA A 29 11.92 -28.62 2.71
CA ALA A 29 12.59 -28.60 1.41
C ALA A 29 14.11 -28.51 1.57
N SER A 30 14.83 -29.31 0.77
CA SER A 30 16.28 -29.22 0.74
C SER A 30 16.72 -27.84 0.23
N THR A 31 17.98 -27.47 0.52
CA THR A 31 18.56 -26.24 -0.05
C THR A 31 18.52 -26.27 -1.57
N TYR A 32 18.76 -27.43 -2.19
CA TYR A 32 18.67 -27.58 -3.64
C TYR A 32 17.26 -27.23 -4.15
N GLU A 33 16.19 -27.85 -3.63
CA GLU A 33 14.82 -27.59 -4.11
C GLU A 33 14.37 -26.15 -3.88
N SER A 34 14.67 -25.60 -2.70
CA SER A 34 14.36 -24.20 -2.38
C SER A 34 14.96 -23.24 -3.40
N MET A 35 16.17 -23.54 -3.88
CA MET A 35 16.89 -22.72 -4.87
C MET A 35 16.50 -23.03 -6.31
N ALA A 36 16.27 -24.30 -6.64
CA ALA A 36 15.85 -24.78 -7.95
C ALA A 36 14.47 -24.25 -8.35
N ALA A 37 13.62 -23.96 -7.36
CA ALA A 37 12.33 -23.30 -7.56
C ALA A 37 12.41 -21.98 -8.36
N PHE A 38 13.58 -21.32 -8.37
CA PHE A 38 13.84 -20.06 -9.07
C PHE A 38 14.39 -20.22 -10.50
N GLU A 39 14.60 -21.43 -10.99
CA GLU A 39 15.08 -21.76 -12.34
C GLU A 39 13.92 -22.23 -13.23
N ASP A 40 13.82 -21.76 -14.45
CA ASP A 40 12.73 -22.10 -15.38
C ASP A 40 12.83 -23.54 -15.91
N LYS A 41 14.05 -24.06 -16.03
CA LYS A 41 14.37 -25.40 -16.54
C LYS A 41 15.68 -25.88 -15.93
N GLY A 42 15.61 -26.85 -15.04
CA GLY A 42 16.81 -27.50 -14.52
C GLY A 42 17.22 -28.72 -15.35
N VAL A 43 18.47 -29.13 -15.18
CA VAL A 43 19.10 -30.23 -15.92
C VAL A 43 18.76 -31.61 -15.31
N LEU A 44 18.41 -31.65 -14.01
CA LEU A 44 18.38 -32.89 -13.23
C LEU A 44 16.98 -33.35 -12.81
N ASN A 45 16.01 -32.47 -12.61
CA ASN A 45 14.66 -32.86 -12.18
C ASN A 45 13.62 -31.76 -12.44
N GLU A 46 12.75 -31.95 -13.44
CA GLU A 46 11.72 -30.97 -13.85
C GLU A 46 10.68 -30.68 -12.76
N TYR A 47 10.49 -31.56 -11.77
CA TYR A 47 9.45 -31.43 -10.74
C TYR A 47 9.71 -30.30 -9.73
N TYR A 48 10.98 -29.91 -9.54
CA TYR A 48 11.38 -28.91 -8.53
C TYR A 48 11.71 -27.53 -9.12
N ASN A 49 11.79 -27.44 -10.45
CA ASN A 49 12.07 -26.19 -11.15
C ASN A 49 10.76 -25.46 -11.50
N ASN A 50 10.89 -24.19 -11.84
CA ASN A 50 9.82 -23.33 -12.35
C ASN A 50 8.61 -23.33 -11.42
N ARG A 51 8.85 -22.94 -10.16
CA ARG A 51 7.83 -22.94 -9.12
C ARG A 51 7.49 -21.48 -8.74
N PRO A 52 6.96 -20.66 -9.67
CA PRO A 52 6.66 -19.26 -9.37
C PRO A 52 5.67 -19.13 -8.21
N GLY A 53 4.68 -20.02 -8.10
CA GLY A 53 3.74 -20.06 -6.96
C GLY A 53 4.39 -20.33 -5.61
N TYR A 54 5.45 -21.14 -5.57
CA TYR A 54 6.21 -21.45 -4.36
C TYR A 54 6.92 -20.22 -3.79
N VAL A 55 7.54 -19.41 -4.66
CA VAL A 55 8.32 -18.22 -4.27
C VAL A 55 7.51 -16.92 -4.29
N LYS A 56 6.32 -16.93 -4.89
CA LYS A 56 5.44 -15.76 -5.05
C LYS A 56 5.18 -14.98 -3.76
N PRO A 57 5.00 -15.61 -2.58
CA PRO A 57 4.82 -14.86 -1.35
C PRO A 57 5.94 -13.86 -1.05
N ILE A 58 7.17 -14.08 -1.52
CA ILE A 58 8.28 -13.12 -1.37
C ILE A 58 7.92 -11.78 -2.03
N ILE A 59 7.48 -11.80 -3.28
CA ILE A 59 7.14 -10.57 -4.02
C ILE A 59 5.80 -9.97 -3.57
N ASP A 60 4.86 -10.80 -3.09
CA ASP A 60 3.61 -10.30 -2.50
C ASP A 60 3.89 -9.46 -1.26
N ASN A 61 4.75 -9.95 -0.36
CA ASN A 61 5.11 -9.25 0.87
C ASN A 61 6.03 -8.06 0.60
N LEU A 62 7.10 -8.24 -0.19
CA LEU A 62 8.05 -7.18 -0.49
C LEU A 62 7.43 -6.07 -1.34
N GLY A 63 6.58 -6.42 -2.32
CA GLY A 63 5.83 -5.47 -3.13
C GLY A 63 4.95 -4.56 -2.27
N ASN A 64 4.23 -5.12 -1.29
CA ASN A 64 3.44 -4.33 -0.34
C ASN A 64 4.30 -3.38 0.48
N VAL A 65 5.39 -3.86 1.09
CA VAL A 65 6.27 -2.98 1.89
C VAL A 65 6.88 -1.86 1.05
N LEU A 66 7.26 -2.15 -0.19
CA LEU A 66 7.82 -1.15 -1.10
C LEU A 66 6.74 -0.19 -1.64
N ASN A 67 5.47 -0.57 -1.73
CA ASN A 67 4.43 0.37 -2.18
C ASN A 67 3.81 1.20 -1.04
N SER A 68 4.27 1.02 0.20
CA SER A 68 3.86 1.78 1.38
C SER A 68 4.72 3.03 1.67
N ASN A 69 4.22 3.89 2.58
CA ASN A 69 4.92 5.03 3.20
C ASN A 69 5.42 6.16 2.27
N TRP A 70 4.80 6.35 1.12
CA TRP A 70 5.18 7.42 0.18
C TRP A 70 4.71 8.82 0.60
N TYR A 71 3.74 8.92 1.51
CA TYR A 71 3.19 10.18 2.03
C TYR A 71 3.20 10.19 3.56
N VAL A 72 3.13 11.39 4.13
CA VAL A 72 3.02 11.60 5.58
C VAL A 72 1.83 12.50 5.98
N SER A 73 1.25 13.17 5.00
CA SER A 73 0.08 14.04 5.08
C SER A 73 -0.54 14.12 3.69
N ALA A 74 -1.84 14.36 3.58
CA ALA A 74 -2.47 14.71 2.30
C ALA A 74 -2.11 16.15 1.87
N ASN A 75 -1.80 17.01 2.84
CA ASN A 75 -1.37 18.38 2.60
C ASN A 75 0.15 18.45 2.39
N VAL A 76 0.56 19.09 1.30
CA VAL A 76 1.97 19.41 1.05
C VAL A 76 2.17 20.91 1.26
N PRO A 77 3.15 21.32 2.11
CA PRO A 77 3.45 22.72 2.37
C PRO A 77 3.77 23.52 1.10
N GLN A 78 3.36 24.79 1.10
CA GLN A 78 3.80 25.73 0.08
C GLN A 78 5.25 26.15 0.32
N SER A 79 5.59 26.36 1.58
CA SER A 79 6.94 26.71 2.04
C SER A 79 7.93 25.55 1.90
N LEU A 80 9.21 25.91 1.83
CA LEU A 80 10.29 24.95 1.69
C LEU A 80 10.36 24.08 2.95
N THR A 81 10.21 22.78 2.79
CA THR A 81 10.26 21.81 3.89
C THR A 81 11.24 20.69 3.57
N PHE A 82 12.02 20.30 4.56
CA PHE A 82 12.90 19.14 4.50
C PHE A 82 12.45 18.09 5.51
N GLU A 83 12.55 16.84 5.09
CA GLU A 83 12.09 15.70 5.86
C GLU A 83 13.11 14.56 5.78
N VAL A 84 13.34 13.87 6.89
CA VAL A 84 14.17 12.68 6.95
C VAL A 84 13.58 11.69 7.93
N GLY A 85 13.58 10.42 7.58
CA GLY A 85 13.11 9.39 8.48
C GLY A 85 13.39 7.97 8.05
N MET A 86 12.92 7.05 8.88
CA MET A 86 13.00 5.61 8.67
C MET A 86 11.61 5.02 8.81
N PRO A 87 10.76 5.16 7.77
CA PRO A 87 9.48 4.47 7.74
C PRO A 87 9.70 2.95 7.62
N PHE A 88 8.75 2.20 8.17
CA PHE A 88 8.67 0.76 7.99
C PHE A 88 7.23 0.31 7.80
N SER A 89 7.06 -0.87 7.23
CA SER A 89 5.78 -1.54 7.06
C SER A 89 5.89 -2.96 7.60
N ILE A 90 4.84 -3.43 8.25
CA ILE A 90 4.73 -4.79 8.78
C ILE A 90 3.59 -5.47 8.02
N VAL A 91 3.93 -6.51 7.26
CA VAL A 91 2.96 -7.35 6.54
C VAL A 91 2.85 -8.67 7.29
N PRO A 92 1.69 -9.03 7.85
CA PRO A 92 1.48 -10.34 8.45
C PRO A 92 1.59 -11.45 7.41
N ILE A 93 2.30 -12.54 7.73
CA ILE A 93 2.38 -13.73 6.90
C ILE A 93 1.26 -14.68 7.31
N GLY A 94 0.23 -14.77 6.48
CA GLY A 94 -0.97 -15.57 6.75
C GLY A 94 -0.97 -16.93 6.05
N ASP A 95 -2.09 -17.65 6.14
CA ASP A 95 -2.25 -18.97 5.50
C ASP A 95 -2.13 -18.88 3.97
N ASP A 96 -2.62 -17.79 3.37
CA ASP A 96 -2.50 -17.52 1.92
C ASP A 96 -1.05 -17.29 1.46
N ASP A 97 -0.12 -17.01 2.37
CA ASP A 97 1.31 -16.94 2.07
C ASP A 97 2.01 -18.28 2.23
N ARG A 98 1.35 -19.27 2.86
CA ARG A 98 1.92 -20.56 3.25
C ARG A 98 1.53 -21.68 2.30
N LYS A 99 0.46 -21.51 1.53
CA LYS A 99 -0.06 -22.51 0.60
C LYS A 99 -0.46 -21.87 -0.73
N PHE A 100 -0.34 -22.60 -1.81
CA PHE A 100 -0.86 -22.22 -3.12
C PHE A 100 -1.45 -23.43 -3.83
N SER A 101 -2.36 -23.18 -4.77
CA SER A 101 -2.99 -24.24 -5.55
C SER A 101 -2.14 -24.57 -6.78
N GLU A 102 -1.70 -25.81 -6.89
CA GLU A 102 -0.95 -26.35 -8.03
C GLU A 102 -1.79 -27.42 -8.72
N THR A 103 -1.92 -27.32 -10.05
CA THR A 103 -2.69 -28.27 -10.85
C THR A 103 -1.76 -29.35 -11.37
N PHE A 104 -2.01 -30.59 -10.99
CA PHE A 104 -1.32 -31.77 -11.48
C PHE A 104 -2.22 -32.52 -12.46
N ASP A 105 -1.64 -33.00 -13.56
CA ASP A 105 -2.34 -33.92 -14.45
C ASP A 105 -2.21 -35.35 -13.90
N ILE A 106 -3.34 -35.89 -13.44
CA ILE A 106 -3.42 -37.26 -12.94
C ILE A 106 -4.28 -38.06 -13.92
N TYR A 107 -3.64 -38.94 -14.70
CA TYR A 107 -4.28 -39.78 -15.71
C TYR A 107 -5.09 -39.02 -16.78
N GLY A 108 -4.63 -37.85 -17.22
CA GLY A 108 -5.29 -37.01 -18.22
C GLY A 108 -6.38 -36.11 -17.62
N THR A 109 -6.49 -36.03 -16.30
CA THR A 109 -7.44 -35.16 -15.59
C THR A 109 -6.68 -34.13 -14.76
N PRO A 110 -6.83 -32.82 -15.05
CA PRO A 110 -6.24 -31.79 -14.22
C PRO A 110 -6.92 -31.76 -12.85
N MET A 111 -6.16 -31.97 -11.79
CA MET A 111 -6.61 -31.90 -10.40
C MET A 111 -5.77 -30.87 -9.65
N ALA A 112 -6.44 -29.94 -8.97
CA ALA A 112 -5.81 -28.90 -8.17
C ALA A 112 -5.58 -29.39 -6.74
N PHE A 113 -4.37 -29.18 -6.22
CA PHE A 113 -3.98 -29.52 -4.87
C PHE A 113 -3.36 -28.31 -4.18
N ASP A 114 -3.66 -28.12 -2.90
CA ASP A 114 -2.97 -27.12 -2.09
C ASP A 114 -1.61 -27.66 -1.68
N VAL A 115 -0.56 -26.97 -2.11
CA VAL A 115 0.83 -27.32 -1.84
C VAL A 115 1.51 -26.20 -1.05
N PRO A 116 2.54 -26.51 -0.23
CA PRO A 116 3.27 -25.50 0.53
C PRO A 116 3.99 -24.48 -0.35
N THR A 117 4.06 -23.23 0.09
CA THR A 117 4.98 -22.23 -0.46
C THR A 117 6.33 -22.28 0.27
N ILE A 118 7.24 -21.37 -0.05
CA ILE A 118 8.51 -21.22 0.69
C ILE A 118 8.33 -20.90 2.19
N PHE A 119 7.20 -20.28 2.57
CA PHE A 119 6.81 -20.04 3.97
C PHE A 119 5.95 -21.15 4.57
N GLY A 120 5.65 -22.20 3.78
CA GLY A 120 4.72 -23.26 4.13
C GLY A 120 5.24 -24.27 5.16
N GLU A 121 4.47 -25.33 5.35
CA GLU A 121 4.77 -26.39 6.32
C GLU A 121 5.74 -27.44 5.78
N HIS A 122 6.35 -28.20 6.69
CA HIS A 122 7.15 -29.37 6.36
C HIS A 122 6.26 -30.58 6.00
N GLY A 123 6.84 -31.54 5.28
CA GLY A 123 6.21 -32.80 4.95
C GLY A 123 6.43 -33.87 6.01
N ASN A 124 5.86 -35.06 5.75
CA ASN A 124 6.21 -36.28 6.48
C ASN A 124 7.46 -36.91 5.84
N PRO A 125 8.61 -36.99 6.53
CA PRO A 125 9.85 -37.58 5.98
C PRO A 125 9.72 -39.03 5.52
N GLN A 126 8.68 -39.73 5.98
CA GLN A 126 8.42 -41.13 5.66
C GLN A 126 7.58 -41.30 4.39
N GLU A 127 7.04 -40.20 3.84
CA GLU A 127 6.19 -40.18 2.65
C GLU A 127 6.88 -39.38 1.54
N ASN A 128 7.35 -40.07 0.49
CA ASN A 128 7.87 -39.38 -0.69
C ASN A 128 6.73 -39.01 -1.63
N THR A 129 6.22 -37.79 -1.49
CA THR A 129 5.13 -37.25 -2.31
C THR A 129 5.61 -36.58 -3.60
N GLY A 130 6.92 -36.35 -3.74
CA GLY A 130 7.48 -35.58 -4.85
C GLY A 130 7.17 -34.08 -4.83
N LEU A 131 6.55 -33.57 -3.76
CA LEU A 131 6.21 -32.15 -3.58
C LEU A 131 7.36 -31.38 -2.92
N VAL A 132 7.56 -30.12 -3.32
CA VAL A 132 8.45 -29.19 -2.61
C VAL A 132 7.74 -28.65 -1.37
N TYR A 133 8.35 -28.81 -0.19
CA TYR A 133 7.81 -28.35 1.09
C TYR A 133 8.34 -26.96 1.50
N GLY A 134 7.88 -26.45 2.65
CA GLY A 134 8.37 -25.18 3.20
C GLY A 134 9.88 -25.16 3.48
N ASN A 135 10.44 -23.97 3.64
CA ASN A 135 11.82 -23.79 4.04
C ASN A 135 11.94 -23.65 5.58
N GLU A 136 12.83 -24.42 6.22
CA GLU A 136 12.99 -24.43 7.70
C GLU A 136 13.28 -23.03 8.29
N THR A 137 14.00 -22.18 7.57
CA THR A 137 14.37 -20.85 8.08
C THR A 137 13.23 -19.85 7.93
N LEU A 138 12.43 -19.98 6.87
CA LEU A 138 11.43 -18.99 6.50
C LEU A 138 10.03 -19.33 7.01
N ASN A 139 9.73 -20.59 7.34
CA ASN A 139 8.40 -21.01 7.80
C ASN A 139 7.96 -20.31 9.10
N GLY A 140 8.90 -20.02 10.00
CA GLY A 140 8.63 -19.42 11.31
C GLY A 140 8.34 -17.93 11.27
N LEU A 141 8.45 -17.28 10.11
CA LEU A 141 8.18 -15.85 9.98
C LEU A 141 6.68 -15.58 10.14
N GLY A 142 6.31 -14.84 11.18
CA GLY A 142 4.94 -14.37 11.39
C GLY A 142 4.64 -13.03 10.70
N VAL A 143 5.68 -12.26 10.39
CA VAL A 143 5.58 -10.97 9.72
C VAL A 143 6.76 -10.76 8.78
N PHE A 144 6.53 -9.99 7.72
CA PHE A 144 7.55 -9.49 6.81
C PHE A 144 7.70 -7.98 6.98
N THR A 145 8.94 -7.50 7.05
CA THR A 145 9.25 -6.08 7.11
C THR A 145 10.52 -5.78 6.33
N TYR A 146 10.60 -4.55 5.80
CA TYR A 146 11.73 -4.07 5.03
C TYR A 146 11.96 -2.60 5.37
N PRO A 147 12.86 -2.29 6.32
CA PRO A 147 13.12 -0.91 6.69
C PRO A 147 13.87 -0.18 5.57
N TYR A 148 13.69 1.13 5.48
CA TYR A 148 14.46 1.96 4.57
C TYR A 148 14.61 3.39 5.09
N LEU A 149 15.70 4.04 4.70
CA LEU A 149 15.88 5.46 4.95
C LEU A 149 15.16 6.24 3.87
N GLN A 150 14.48 7.31 4.28
CA GLN A 150 13.72 8.19 3.42
C GLN A 150 14.12 9.63 3.70
N VAL A 151 14.33 10.40 2.64
CA VAL A 151 14.48 11.85 2.67
C VAL A 151 13.47 12.46 1.73
N ALA A 152 12.90 13.61 2.09
CA ALA A 152 12.00 14.32 1.22
C ALA A 152 12.21 15.83 1.31
N GLY A 153 11.86 16.51 0.22
CA GLY A 153 11.82 17.96 0.15
C GLY A 153 10.50 18.39 -0.48
N SER A 154 9.90 19.46 0.01
CA SER A 154 8.70 20.02 -0.59
C SER A 154 8.77 21.53 -0.78
N PHE A 155 8.10 22.01 -1.82
CA PHE A 155 7.95 23.42 -2.17
C PHE A 155 6.76 23.60 -3.11
N TYR A 156 6.01 24.69 -2.96
CA TYR A 156 4.80 25.00 -3.74
C TYR A 156 3.86 23.79 -3.91
N HIS A 157 3.50 23.14 -2.79
CA HIS A 157 2.58 21.99 -2.79
C HIS A 157 3.08 20.74 -3.52
N ALA A 158 4.32 20.75 -4.03
CA ALA A 158 4.98 19.60 -4.61
C ALA A 158 6.01 19.03 -3.62
N ARG A 159 6.04 17.71 -3.48
CA ARG A 159 6.98 16.98 -2.62
C ARG A 159 7.68 15.91 -3.43
N VAL A 160 9.00 15.86 -3.28
CA VAL A 160 9.87 14.82 -3.86
C VAL A 160 10.39 13.98 -2.72
N VAL A 161 10.31 12.66 -2.89
CA VAL A 161 10.77 11.67 -1.91
C VAL A 161 11.87 10.84 -2.55
N LEU A 162 12.95 10.62 -1.83
CA LEU A 162 13.96 9.63 -2.17
C LEU A 162 14.08 8.67 -1.00
N ARG A 163 14.16 7.38 -1.30
CA ARG A 163 14.43 6.37 -0.27
C ARG A 163 15.49 5.41 -0.74
N GLY A 164 16.25 4.88 0.20
CA GLY A 164 17.28 3.91 -0.11
C GLY A 164 17.90 3.28 1.12
N MET A 165 18.54 2.14 0.89
CA MET A 165 19.30 1.43 1.90
C MET A 165 20.32 0.55 1.20
N PHE A 166 21.57 0.58 1.66
CA PHE A 166 22.66 -0.22 1.10
C PHE A 166 23.35 -0.89 2.27
N LEU A 167 23.33 -2.23 2.28
CA LEU A 167 24.05 -2.99 3.29
C LEU A 167 25.25 -3.68 2.62
N PRO A 168 26.42 -3.72 3.28
CA PRO A 168 27.53 -4.52 2.78
C PRO A 168 27.13 -5.99 2.75
N SER A 169 27.82 -6.78 1.92
CA SER A 169 27.62 -8.22 1.92
C SER A 169 28.04 -8.82 3.26
N ILE A 170 27.21 -9.72 3.80
CA ILE A 170 27.46 -10.40 5.08
C ILE A 170 27.12 -11.88 4.88
N SER A 171 28.14 -12.73 4.99
CA SER A 171 28.04 -14.20 4.88
C SER A 171 27.22 -14.66 3.67
N ASN A 172 25.92 -14.88 3.88
CA ASN A 172 24.99 -15.50 2.94
C ASN A 172 24.17 -14.43 2.20
N LEU A 173 24.10 -13.20 2.72
CA LEU A 173 23.54 -12.05 2.01
C LEU A 173 24.64 -11.39 1.19
N THR A 174 24.70 -11.66 -0.10
CA THR A 174 25.77 -11.22 -1.00
C THR A 174 25.53 -9.82 -1.57
N LYS A 175 24.27 -9.40 -1.68
CA LYS A 175 23.86 -8.09 -2.19
C LYS A 175 22.62 -7.62 -1.45
N PHE A 176 22.61 -6.35 -1.09
CA PHE A 176 21.40 -5.68 -0.61
C PHE A 176 21.46 -4.21 -1.00
N ASN A 177 20.62 -3.82 -1.94
CA ASN A 177 20.45 -2.44 -2.32
C ASN A 177 18.97 -2.13 -2.53
N LEU A 178 18.55 -0.96 -2.05
CA LEU A 178 17.24 -0.39 -2.29
C LEU A 178 17.43 1.03 -2.79
N PHE A 179 16.70 1.39 -3.83
CA PHE A 179 16.52 2.76 -4.26
C PHE A 179 15.06 3.01 -4.64
N GLY A 180 14.55 4.18 -4.32
CA GLY A 180 13.23 4.61 -4.74
C GLY A 180 13.11 6.12 -4.85
N PHE A 181 12.19 6.54 -5.70
CA PHE A 181 11.82 7.93 -5.84
C PHE A 181 10.29 8.04 -5.86
N GLY A 182 9.78 9.15 -5.34
CA GLY A 182 8.36 9.43 -5.29
C GLY A 182 8.07 10.91 -5.47
N LEU A 183 6.86 11.17 -5.92
CA LEU A 183 6.32 12.51 -6.14
C LEU A 183 4.98 12.60 -5.44
N GLN A 184 4.69 13.75 -4.86
CA GLN A 184 3.38 14.04 -4.30
C GLN A 184 3.00 15.48 -4.61
N TYR A 185 1.74 15.73 -4.95
CA TYR A 185 1.21 17.08 -5.14
C TYR A 185 -0.15 17.23 -4.47
N SER A 186 -0.32 18.27 -3.64
CA SER A 186 -1.59 18.56 -2.94
C SER A 186 -2.41 19.66 -3.62
N PHE A 187 -3.72 19.46 -3.69
CA PHE A 187 -4.65 20.33 -4.39
C PHE A 187 -5.53 21.18 -3.46
N GLY A 188 -5.41 21.03 -2.13
CA GLY A 188 -6.23 21.73 -1.14
C GLY A 188 -6.28 23.25 -1.33
N HIS A 189 -5.14 23.86 -1.67
CA HIS A 189 -5.04 25.30 -1.95
C HIS A 189 -5.98 25.82 -3.07
N LEU A 190 -6.51 24.93 -3.91
CA LEU A 190 -7.45 25.27 -4.98
C LEU A 190 -8.90 25.38 -4.51
N PHE A 191 -9.28 24.74 -3.40
CA PHE A 191 -10.69 24.65 -2.99
C PHE A 191 -10.96 24.83 -1.49
N GLN A 192 -9.98 24.62 -0.60
CA GLN A 192 -10.15 24.69 0.86
C GLN A 192 -10.79 26.01 1.32
N TYR A 193 -10.42 27.13 0.69
CA TYR A 193 -10.93 28.46 1.03
C TYR A 193 -12.42 28.65 0.72
N MET A 194 -12.98 27.86 -0.21
CA MET A 194 -14.40 27.86 -0.57
C MET A 194 -15.23 26.94 0.34
N LEU A 195 -14.58 26.06 1.11
CA LEU A 195 -15.29 25.12 1.97
C LEU A 195 -15.79 25.81 3.25
N PRO A 196 -16.92 25.32 3.82
CA PRO A 196 -17.35 25.73 5.16
C PRO A 196 -16.22 25.51 6.19
N PRO A 197 -16.13 26.32 7.27
CA PRO A 197 -15.04 26.23 8.26
C PRO A 197 -14.76 24.81 8.77
N ALA A 198 -15.80 24.01 9.01
CA ALA A 198 -15.68 22.63 9.47
C ALA A 198 -15.00 21.68 8.47
N ALA A 199 -14.96 22.02 7.18
CA ALA A 199 -14.38 21.21 6.10
C ALA A 199 -13.08 21.82 5.53
N GLN A 200 -12.59 22.93 6.07
CA GLN A 200 -11.37 23.57 5.57
C GLN A 200 -10.10 22.76 5.84
N GLY A 201 -10.17 21.79 6.74
CA GLY A 201 -9.10 20.84 6.98
C GLY A 201 -8.95 19.78 5.88
N LEU A 202 -9.85 19.74 4.88
CA LEU A 202 -9.85 18.76 3.79
C LEU A 202 -8.77 19.07 2.76
N ASP A 203 -7.91 18.10 2.45
CA ASP A 203 -6.96 18.15 1.34
C ASP A 203 -7.03 16.88 0.51
N VAL A 204 -6.62 16.98 -0.75
CA VAL A 204 -6.49 15.86 -1.67
C VAL A 204 -5.13 15.96 -2.33
N SER A 205 -4.38 14.86 -2.33
CA SER A 205 -3.11 14.78 -3.06
C SER A 205 -3.03 13.56 -3.95
N PHE A 206 -2.21 13.69 -5.00
CA PHE A 206 -1.76 12.55 -5.79
C PHE A 206 -0.35 12.19 -5.39
N VAL A 207 -0.09 10.89 -5.29
CA VAL A 207 1.20 10.32 -4.94
C VAL A 207 1.59 9.33 -6.03
N PHE A 208 2.84 9.41 -6.46
CA PHE A 208 3.49 8.41 -7.28
C PHE A 208 4.72 7.90 -6.53
N GLY A 209 4.94 6.60 -6.55
CA GLY A 209 6.12 5.97 -5.95
C GLY A 209 6.68 4.90 -6.87
N TYR A 210 8.00 4.86 -6.99
CA TYR A 210 8.72 3.79 -7.67
C TYR A 210 9.86 3.32 -6.77
N SER A 211 10.10 2.02 -6.75
CA SER A 211 11.27 1.44 -6.10
C SER A 211 11.82 0.26 -6.83
N THR A 212 13.14 0.12 -6.70
CA THR A 212 13.90 -1.03 -7.11
C THR A 212 14.73 -1.54 -5.95
N SER A 213 14.79 -2.86 -5.81
CA SER A 213 15.56 -3.51 -4.77
C SER A 213 16.28 -4.72 -5.33
N GLY A 214 17.56 -4.92 -4.97
CA GLY A 214 18.31 -6.12 -5.29
C GLY A 214 18.70 -6.85 -4.01
N ILE A 215 18.38 -8.14 -3.93
CA ILE A 215 18.70 -9.02 -2.81
C ILE A 215 19.48 -10.21 -3.38
N GLY A 216 20.75 -10.34 -3.01
CA GLY A 216 21.60 -11.47 -3.38
C GLY A 216 21.75 -12.41 -2.20
N TYR A 217 21.55 -13.71 -2.44
CA TYR A 217 21.65 -14.77 -1.46
C TYR A 217 22.58 -15.89 -1.94
N ARG A 218 23.35 -16.47 -1.02
CA ARG A 218 24.20 -17.64 -1.26
C ARG A 218 24.18 -18.56 -0.04
N PRO A 219 23.63 -19.77 -0.14
CA PRO A 219 23.77 -20.80 0.90
C PRO A 219 25.24 -21.25 1.06
N ASP A 220 25.62 -21.69 2.26
CA ASP A 220 27.00 -22.10 2.57
C ASP A 220 27.51 -23.28 1.73
N GLU A 221 26.60 -24.16 1.30
CA GLU A 221 26.92 -25.36 0.51
C GLU A 221 27.13 -25.06 -0.99
N TYR A 222 26.85 -23.83 -1.43
CA TYR A 222 26.88 -23.42 -2.83
C TYR A 222 27.88 -22.29 -3.07
N LYS A 223 28.51 -22.32 -4.23
CA LYS A 223 29.21 -21.16 -4.80
C LYS A 223 28.28 -20.40 -5.74
N GLY A 224 28.61 -19.13 -5.99
CA GLY A 224 27.83 -18.24 -6.84
C GLY A 224 26.77 -17.41 -6.09
N SER A 225 25.64 -17.09 -6.74
CA SER A 225 24.55 -16.29 -6.14
C SER A 225 23.18 -16.58 -6.75
N LEU A 226 22.15 -16.48 -5.92
CA LEU A 226 20.77 -16.21 -6.30
C LEU A 226 20.51 -14.72 -6.10
N ASP A 227 20.27 -13.99 -7.18
CA ASP A 227 20.01 -12.56 -7.15
C ASP A 227 18.54 -12.29 -7.49
N LEU A 228 17.82 -11.64 -6.58
CA LEU A 228 16.44 -11.22 -6.72
C LEU A 228 16.41 -9.71 -6.99
N ASP A 229 16.05 -9.33 -8.21
CA ASP A 229 15.83 -7.94 -8.58
C ASP A 229 14.33 -7.64 -8.62
N VAL A 230 13.93 -6.67 -7.82
CA VAL A 230 12.54 -6.33 -7.53
C VAL A 230 12.26 -4.93 -8.02
N SER A 231 11.10 -4.74 -8.62
CA SER A 231 10.56 -3.44 -8.98
C SER A 231 9.14 -3.31 -8.45
N ALA A 232 8.82 -2.19 -7.82
CA ALA A 232 7.52 -1.88 -7.25
C ALA A 232 7.10 -0.46 -7.63
N THR A 233 5.83 -0.28 -8.00
CA THR A 233 5.26 1.01 -8.40
C THR A 233 3.90 1.23 -7.75
N THR A 234 3.59 2.45 -7.35
CA THR A 234 2.28 2.83 -6.81
C THR A 234 1.82 4.19 -7.32
N PHE A 235 0.50 4.31 -7.51
CA PHE A 235 -0.21 5.53 -7.81
C PHE A 235 -1.38 5.64 -6.84
N ASP A 236 -1.38 6.67 -6.01
CA ASP A 236 -2.37 6.86 -4.95
C ASP A 236 -3.02 8.24 -5.03
N VAL A 237 -4.32 8.27 -4.72
CA VAL A 237 -5.05 9.46 -4.31
C VAL A 237 -5.18 9.41 -2.79
N VAL A 238 -4.70 10.44 -2.11
CA VAL A 238 -4.78 10.56 -0.65
C VAL A 238 -5.73 11.70 -0.31
N ILE A 239 -6.79 11.37 0.41
CA ILE A 239 -7.79 12.32 0.90
C ILE A 239 -7.55 12.47 2.41
N GLY A 240 -7.16 13.65 2.86
CA GLY A 240 -6.90 13.93 4.27
C GLY A 240 -7.86 14.97 4.81
N ASN A 241 -8.24 14.85 6.07
CA ASN A 241 -8.96 15.88 6.80
C ASN A 241 -8.30 16.13 8.16
N LYS A 242 -8.14 17.40 8.53
CA LYS A 242 -7.64 17.83 9.84
C LYS A 242 -8.81 18.23 10.75
N PRO A 243 -9.47 17.29 11.46
CA PRO A 243 -10.56 17.63 12.38
C PRO A 243 -10.11 18.56 13.51
N ILE A 244 -8.85 18.45 13.93
CA ILE A 244 -8.17 19.32 14.89
C ILE A 244 -6.72 19.51 14.45
N ASN A 245 -6.10 20.64 14.78
CA ASN A 245 -4.80 21.05 14.22
C ASN A 245 -3.65 20.06 14.39
N PHE A 246 -3.71 19.16 15.38
CA PHE A 246 -2.66 18.18 15.66
C PHE A 246 -2.99 16.75 15.19
N ILE A 247 -4.16 16.51 14.57
CA ILE A 247 -4.54 15.20 14.03
C ILE A 247 -5.01 15.36 12.59
N GLU A 248 -4.48 14.54 11.71
CA GLU A 248 -4.98 14.38 10.34
C GLU A 248 -5.39 12.93 10.11
N VAL A 249 -6.63 12.74 9.66
CA VAL A 249 -7.14 11.43 9.25
C VAL A 249 -7.09 11.37 7.73
N MET A 250 -6.51 10.31 7.20
CA MET A 250 -6.28 10.13 5.78
C MET A 250 -6.89 8.82 5.30
N MET A 251 -7.44 8.87 4.09
CA MET A 251 -7.86 7.72 3.31
C MET A 251 -7.08 7.70 2.01
N THR A 252 -6.63 6.52 1.60
CA THR A 252 -5.85 6.30 0.39
C THR A 252 -6.58 5.36 -0.53
N LEU A 253 -6.68 5.74 -1.80
CA LEU A 253 -7.22 4.92 -2.89
C LEU A 253 -6.21 4.91 -4.01
N GLY A 254 -5.81 3.74 -4.49
CA GLY A 254 -4.75 3.68 -5.48
C GLY A 254 -4.66 2.38 -6.23
N TYR A 255 -3.58 2.26 -6.97
CA TYR A 255 -3.18 1.04 -7.66
C TYR A 255 -1.68 0.82 -7.44
N GLN A 256 -1.29 -0.41 -7.18
CA GLN A 256 0.11 -0.79 -7.04
C GLN A 256 0.45 -1.99 -7.92
N SER A 257 1.74 -2.13 -8.25
CA SER A 257 2.32 -3.27 -8.95
C SER A 257 3.68 -3.61 -8.35
N ALA A 258 4.06 -4.89 -8.44
CA ALA A 258 5.42 -5.31 -8.13
C ALA A 258 5.76 -6.61 -8.88
N THR A 259 7.02 -6.69 -9.30
CA THR A 259 7.58 -7.83 -10.03
C THR A 259 8.96 -8.15 -9.43
N MET A 260 9.26 -9.44 -9.32
CA MET A 260 10.55 -9.97 -8.92
C MET A 260 11.11 -10.81 -10.06
N LYS A 261 12.39 -10.59 -10.40
CA LYS A 261 13.14 -11.42 -11.33
C LYS A 261 14.27 -12.09 -10.58
N SER A 262 14.41 -13.40 -10.72
CA SER A 262 15.59 -14.11 -10.25
C SER A 262 16.65 -14.15 -11.36
N SER A 263 17.90 -14.11 -10.94
CA SER A 263 19.09 -14.24 -11.78
C SER A 263 20.22 -14.87 -10.99
N GLY A 264 21.32 -15.19 -11.66
CA GLY A 264 22.54 -15.68 -11.03
C GLY A 264 22.92 -17.07 -11.53
N HIS A 265 23.83 -17.68 -10.80
CA HIS A 265 24.37 -18.99 -11.11
C HIS A 265 24.89 -19.59 -9.82
N MET A 266 24.40 -20.78 -9.46
CA MET A 266 24.80 -21.48 -8.24
C MET A 266 25.26 -22.89 -8.55
N TYR A 267 26.34 -23.33 -7.91
CA TYR A 267 26.79 -24.71 -8.03
C TYR A 267 27.34 -25.26 -6.72
N GLN A 268 27.10 -26.55 -6.49
CA GLN A 268 27.67 -27.30 -5.37
C GLN A 268 29.01 -27.92 -5.78
N VAL A 269 30.03 -27.78 -4.93
CA VAL A 269 31.35 -28.37 -5.15
C VAL A 269 31.44 -29.71 -4.41
N ALA A 270 31.50 -30.82 -5.14
CA ALA A 270 31.64 -32.15 -4.56
C ALA A 270 33.09 -32.56 -4.28
N GLY A 271 34.04 -31.80 -4.83
CA GLY A 271 35.46 -32.01 -4.62
C GLY A 271 36.29 -31.31 -5.68
N THR A 272 37.54 -31.73 -5.79
CA THR A 272 38.49 -31.22 -6.78
C THR A 272 38.98 -32.39 -7.62
N ASP A 273 38.99 -32.23 -8.93
CA ASP A 273 39.53 -33.21 -9.87
C ASP A 273 41.03 -33.42 -9.58
N PRO A 274 41.45 -34.68 -9.31
CA PRO A 274 42.80 -34.97 -8.85
C PRO A 274 43.87 -34.82 -9.94
N PHE A 275 43.50 -34.63 -11.21
CA PHE A 275 44.42 -34.50 -12.34
C PHE A 275 44.55 -33.08 -12.86
N THR A 276 43.45 -32.32 -12.85
CA THR A 276 43.40 -30.94 -13.37
C THR A 276 43.38 -29.90 -12.26
N GLY A 277 43.03 -30.27 -11.03
CA GLY A 277 42.84 -29.34 -9.93
C GLY A 277 41.58 -28.48 -10.07
N ALA A 278 40.73 -28.74 -11.06
CA ALA A 278 39.46 -28.05 -11.26
C ALA A 278 38.42 -28.53 -10.25
N GLU A 279 37.52 -27.65 -9.83
CA GLU A 279 36.41 -28.04 -8.95
C GLU A 279 35.41 -28.91 -9.73
N ILE A 280 34.92 -29.97 -9.08
CA ILE A 280 33.90 -30.85 -9.63
C ILE A 280 32.56 -30.33 -9.13
N GLU A 281 31.78 -29.78 -10.07
CA GLU A 281 30.43 -29.32 -9.84
C GLU A 281 29.45 -30.51 -9.90
N THR A 282 28.52 -30.59 -8.96
CA THR A 282 27.48 -31.64 -8.95
C THR A 282 26.10 -31.11 -9.27
N ASN A 283 25.61 -30.20 -8.44
CA ASN A 283 24.30 -29.59 -8.59
C ASN A 283 24.49 -28.17 -9.12
N VAL A 284 23.93 -27.86 -10.28
CA VAL A 284 23.97 -26.54 -10.91
C VAL A 284 22.55 -26.00 -11.00
N ILE A 285 22.37 -24.74 -10.61
CA ILE A 285 21.09 -24.03 -10.62
C ILE A 285 21.30 -22.67 -11.28
N ASN A 286 20.48 -22.33 -12.27
CA ASN A 286 20.51 -21.04 -12.96
C ASN A 286 19.19 -20.29 -12.75
N PRO A 287 19.05 -19.52 -11.64
CA PRO A 287 17.83 -18.77 -11.41
C PRO A 287 17.55 -17.80 -12.56
N ASN A 288 16.32 -17.80 -13.09
CA ASN A 288 15.94 -16.99 -14.25
C ASN A 288 14.42 -16.78 -14.41
N ILE A 289 13.61 -17.03 -13.37
CA ILE A 289 12.17 -16.82 -13.42
C ILE A 289 11.78 -15.36 -13.16
N SER A 290 10.59 -14.98 -13.63
CA SER A 290 9.93 -13.71 -13.30
C SER A 290 8.61 -14.00 -12.62
N VAL A 291 8.35 -13.34 -11.50
CA VAL A 291 7.15 -13.54 -10.68
C VAL A 291 6.51 -12.19 -10.37
N ASP A 292 5.25 -12.04 -10.74
CA ASP A 292 4.45 -10.86 -10.41
C ASP A 292 3.72 -11.06 -9.09
N GLY A 293 3.73 -10.01 -8.26
CA GLY A 293 3.00 -10.03 -7.00
C GLY A 293 1.49 -9.82 -7.18
N ASN A 294 0.69 -10.22 -6.19
CA ASN A 294 -0.76 -10.00 -6.10
C ASN A 294 -1.07 -8.54 -5.78
N ASN A 295 -0.64 -7.68 -6.67
CA ASN A 295 -0.78 -6.24 -6.58
C ASN A 295 -1.97 -5.78 -7.43
N GLY A 296 -2.61 -4.69 -7.02
CA GLY A 296 -3.78 -4.19 -7.71
C GLY A 296 -4.33 -2.95 -7.00
N PHE A 297 -5.65 -2.88 -6.89
CA PHE A 297 -6.31 -1.80 -6.16
C PHE A 297 -5.85 -1.76 -4.70
N LYS A 298 -5.53 -0.56 -4.26
CA LYS A 298 -5.07 -0.26 -2.91
C LYS A 298 -6.11 0.57 -2.19
N PHE A 299 -6.38 0.20 -0.95
CA PHE A 299 -7.15 0.97 0.02
C PHE A 299 -6.31 1.17 1.26
N GLY A 300 -6.29 2.38 1.80
CA GLY A 300 -5.54 2.67 3.02
C GLY A 300 -6.28 3.63 3.95
N LEU A 301 -6.03 3.49 5.24
CA LEU A 301 -6.45 4.41 6.29
C LEU A 301 -5.23 4.77 7.12
N ALA A 302 -5.02 6.05 7.37
CA ALA A 302 -3.90 6.51 8.18
C ALA A 302 -4.29 7.68 9.09
N VAL A 303 -3.59 7.78 10.21
CA VAL A 303 -3.71 8.89 11.16
C VAL A 303 -2.32 9.48 11.36
N ALA A 304 -2.17 10.76 11.06
CA ALA A 304 -0.97 11.51 11.36
C ALA A 304 -1.19 12.37 12.61
N PHE A 305 -0.21 12.37 13.50
CA PHE A 305 -0.18 13.22 14.69
C PHE A 305 0.86 14.32 14.49
N GLN A 306 0.49 15.58 14.62
CA GLN A 306 1.39 16.71 14.38
C GLN A 306 1.87 17.28 15.73
N PHE A 307 2.92 16.69 16.29
CA PHE A 307 3.53 17.18 17.53
C PHE A 307 4.55 18.29 17.24
N GLY A 308 4.07 19.53 17.30
CA GLY A 308 4.88 20.71 16.97
C GLY A 308 5.32 20.71 15.51
N SER A 309 6.42 21.40 15.22
CA SER A 309 6.89 21.61 13.85
C SER A 309 7.70 20.46 13.26
N SER A 310 8.16 19.52 14.09
CA SER A 310 9.22 18.58 13.70
C SER A 310 8.91 17.10 13.84
N PHE A 311 7.94 16.71 14.66
CA PHE A 311 7.66 15.30 14.93
C PHE A 311 6.25 14.92 14.49
N HIS A 312 6.15 14.27 13.32
CA HIS A 312 4.88 13.93 12.68
C HIS A 312 4.73 12.42 12.45
N PRO A 313 4.54 11.60 13.50
CA PRO A 313 4.31 10.18 13.33
C PRO A 313 2.95 9.93 12.67
N VAL A 314 2.94 8.93 11.81
CA VAL A 314 1.82 8.42 11.03
C VAL A 314 1.70 6.95 11.37
N LEU A 315 0.47 6.53 11.63
CA LEU A 315 0.09 5.14 11.77
C LEU A 315 -0.92 4.84 10.68
N GLY A 316 -0.64 3.83 9.87
CA GLY A 316 -1.48 3.46 8.75
C GLY A 316 -1.78 1.98 8.69
N PHE A 317 -2.85 1.68 7.98
CA PHE A 317 -3.24 0.38 7.52
C PHE A 317 -3.46 0.48 6.02
N ASP A 318 -2.81 -0.37 5.24
CA ASP A 318 -3.02 -0.48 3.79
C ASP A 318 -3.42 -1.91 3.43
N TYR A 319 -4.35 -2.04 2.50
CA TYR A 319 -4.75 -3.29 1.87
C TYR A 319 -4.58 -3.19 0.36
N ALA A 320 -3.72 -4.03 -0.21
CA ALA A 320 -3.51 -4.13 -1.64
C ALA A 320 -3.08 -5.57 -2.01
N GLY A 321 -4.04 -6.48 -1.97
CA GLY A 321 -3.80 -7.93 -2.05
C GLY A 321 -3.22 -8.55 -0.77
N LYS A 322 -2.55 -7.75 0.07
CA LYS A 322 -2.22 -8.08 1.46
C LYS A 322 -2.50 -6.90 2.37
N SER A 323 -2.80 -7.21 3.63
CA SER A 323 -2.90 -6.24 4.71
C SER A 323 -1.50 -5.85 5.18
N SER A 324 -1.27 -4.57 5.44
CA SER A 324 -0.02 -4.07 5.99
C SER A 324 -0.26 -2.95 6.99
N TYR A 325 0.58 -2.88 8.00
CA TYR A 325 0.58 -1.82 9.01
C TYR A 325 1.81 -0.95 8.81
N THR A 326 1.58 0.34 8.57
CA THR A 326 2.61 1.28 8.16
C THR A 326 2.88 2.32 9.24
N THR A 327 4.14 2.70 9.40
CA THR A 327 4.49 3.80 10.30
C THR A 327 5.80 4.47 9.96
N ASN A 328 5.92 5.74 10.35
CA ASN A 328 7.11 6.57 10.25
C ASN A 328 7.49 7.20 11.60
N VAL A 329 7.44 6.45 12.70
CA VAL A 329 7.74 7.00 14.06
C VAL A 329 9.11 7.70 14.13
N LEU A 330 10.09 7.31 13.33
CA LEU A 330 11.36 8.03 13.20
C LEU A 330 11.30 8.98 12.00
N TYR A 331 10.60 10.11 12.13
CA TYR A 331 10.47 11.10 11.07
C TYR A 331 10.64 12.52 11.61
N PHE A 332 11.60 13.24 11.04
CA PHE A 332 11.93 14.61 11.37
C PHE A 332 11.57 15.52 10.22
N ARG A 333 10.90 16.62 10.54
CA ARG A 333 10.52 17.67 9.59
C ARG A 333 11.07 19.03 10.02
N GLN A 334 11.52 19.80 9.04
CA GLN A 334 11.90 21.20 9.22
C GLN A 334 11.29 22.03 8.12
N GLN A 335 10.40 22.96 8.49
CA GLN A 335 9.72 23.87 7.59
C GLN A 335 10.33 25.27 7.70
N LEU A 336 10.63 25.88 6.56
CA LEU A 336 11.21 27.20 6.43
C LEU A 336 10.18 28.18 5.87
N GLY A 337 9.53 28.92 6.78
CA GLY A 337 8.49 29.89 6.46
C GLY A 337 7.13 29.51 7.05
N HIS A 338 6.11 30.30 6.72
CA HIS A 338 4.73 30.06 7.12
C HIS A 338 3.86 29.92 5.87
N ASP A 339 3.01 28.89 5.87
CA ASP A 339 2.02 28.71 4.82
C ASP A 339 0.81 29.61 5.08
N LYS A 340 0.21 30.12 4.00
CA LYS A 340 -1.00 30.93 4.11
C LYS A 340 -2.17 30.07 4.58
N THR A 341 -3.01 30.62 5.44
CA THR A 341 -4.26 29.98 5.88
C THR A 341 -5.33 30.04 4.78
N PRO A 342 -6.35 29.14 4.80
CA PRO A 342 -7.46 29.22 3.86
C PRO A 342 -8.18 30.58 3.85
N ASP A 343 -8.27 31.25 5.01
CA ASP A 343 -8.89 32.58 5.12
C ASP A 343 -8.03 33.69 4.51
N GLU A 344 -6.69 33.61 4.65
CA GLU A 344 -5.77 34.53 3.97
C GLU A 344 -5.85 34.37 2.44
N ILE A 345 -5.94 33.12 1.96
CA ILE A 345 -6.12 32.82 0.53
C ILE A 345 -7.47 33.35 0.04
N ALA A 346 -8.56 33.20 0.82
CA ALA A 346 -9.87 33.74 0.47
C ALA A 346 -9.82 35.27 0.31
N LYS A 347 -9.16 35.96 1.24
CA LYS A 347 -9.01 37.42 1.23
C LYS A 347 -8.22 37.91 0.01
N GLU A 348 -7.13 37.24 -0.33
CA GLU A 348 -6.30 37.57 -1.51
C GLU A 348 -7.05 37.33 -2.82
N LYS A 349 -7.86 36.27 -2.88
CA LYS A 349 -8.69 35.93 -4.06
C LYS A 349 -10.00 36.71 -4.14
N GLY A 350 -10.27 37.63 -3.20
CA GLY A 350 -11.52 38.39 -3.17
C GLY A 350 -12.77 37.55 -2.92
N TYR A 351 -12.63 36.38 -2.30
CA TYR A 351 -13.76 35.49 -2.01
C TYR A 351 -14.43 35.89 -0.69
N VAL A 352 -15.65 36.42 -0.79
CA VAL A 352 -16.50 36.69 0.38
C VAL A 352 -17.37 35.46 0.64
N ARG A 353 -17.11 34.78 1.76
CA ARG A 353 -17.80 33.55 2.16
C ARG A 353 -19.27 33.88 2.48
N GLY A 354 -20.19 33.22 1.80
CA GLY A 354 -21.63 33.41 2.05
C GLY A 354 -22.21 34.68 1.45
N ALA A 355 -21.71 35.17 0.31
CA ALA A 355 -22.49 36.05 -0.54
C ALA A 355 -23.76 35.29 -1.00
N VAL A 356 -24.80 35.32 -0.16
CA VAL A 356 -26.17 35.37 -0.68
C VAL A 356 -26.13 36.42 -1.77
N ASN A 357 -26.59 36.07 -2.96
CA ASN A 357 -26.74 37.07 -4.01
C ASN A 357 -27.59 38.22 -3.42
N GLU A 358 -26.97 39.36 -3.10
CA GLU A 358 -27.65 40.63 -2.82
C GLU A 358 -28.51 41.10 -4.02
N LYS A 359 -28.56 40.33 -5.11
CA LYS A 359 -29.51 40.49 -6.21
C LYS A 359 -30.86 39.80 -6.01
N GLU A 360 -31.05 39.01 -4.94
CA GLU A 360 -32.37 38.47 -4.58
C GLU A 360 -33.02 39.20 -3.40
N GLU A 361 -32.27 39.79 -2.46
CA GLU A 361 -32.88 40.62 -1.40
C GLU A 361 -33.45 41.94 -1.94
N SER A 362 -32.82 42.56 -2.95
CA SER A 362 -33.37 43.76 -3.61
C SER A 362 -34.61 43.48 -4.47
N LYS A 363 -35.00 42.21 -4.64
CA LYS A 363 -36.20 41.79 -5.37
C LYS A 363 -37.31 41.31 -4.45
N VAL A 364 -37.01 41.01 -3.18
CA VAL A 364 -38.01 40.65 -2.17
C VAL A 364 -38.51 41.90 -1.44
N GLU A 365 -37.64 42.89 -1.18
CA GLU A 365 -38.08 44.20 -0.65
C GLU A 365 -38.96 44.95 -1.66
N SER A 366 -38.61 44.94 -2.96
CA SER A 366 -39.42 45.64 -3.99
C SER A 366 -40.78 44.98 -4.24
N VAL A 367 -40.92 43.67 -4.00
CA VAL A 367 -42.19 42.94 -4.16
C VAL A 367 -43.04 43.03 -2.90
N GLN A 368 -42.43 43.24 -1.72
CA GLN A 368 -43.18 43.51 -0.48
C GLN A 368 -43.69 44.97 -0.41
N GLU A 369 -42.93 45.96 -0.90
CA GLU A 369 -43.42 47.35 -1.02
C GLU A 369 -44.56 47.46 -2.06
N GLU A 370 -44.44 46.86 -3.26
CA GLU A 370 -45.52 46.88 -4.26
C GLU A 370 -46.78 46.10 -3.82
N ALA A 371 -46.62 45.05 -3.00
CA ALA A 371 -47.77 44.33 -2.44
C ALA A 371 -48.47 45.17 -1.35
N GLN A 372 -47.74 45.90 -0.51
CA GLN A 372 -48.33 46.72 0.56
C GLN A 372 -49.03 47.98 0.03
N ASP A 373 -48.53 48.59 -1.05
CA ASP A 373 -49.19 49.73 -1.70
C ASP A 373 -50.48 49.32 -2.44
N SER A 374 -50.51 48.13 -3.05
CA SER A 374 -51.73 47.61 -3.71
C SER A 374 -52.86 47.22 -2.74
N TYR A 375 -52.54 46.89 -1.49
CA TYR A 375 -53.55 46.64 -0.43
C TYR A 375 -54.08 47.94 0.21
N ASN A 376 -53.30 49.02 0.23
CA ASN A 376 -53.77 50.31 0.74
C ASN A 376 -54.62 51.08 -0.29
N GLU A 377 -54.34 50.99 -1.59
CA GLU A 377 -55.16 51.63 -2.64
C GLU A 377 -56.56 50.99 -2.80
N MET A 378 -56.75 49.71 -2.43
CA MET A 378 -58.07 49.07 -2.44
C MET A 378 -58.94 49.40 -1.22
N ASN A 379 -58.35 49.89 -0.12
CA ASN A 379 -59.11 50.26 1.08
C ASN A 379 -59.57 51.73 1.09
N ASP A 380 -58.88 52.64 0.37
CA ASP A 380 -59.30 54.05 0.25
C ASP A 380 -60.43 54.28 -0.78
N SER A 381 -60.73 53.27 -1.61
CA SER A 381 -61.76 53.39 -2.67
C SER A 381 -63.17 52.88 -2.27
N ALA A 382 -63.35 52.41 -1.04
CA ALA A 382 -64.64 51.88 -0.54
C ALA A 382 -65.36 52.80 0.49
N GLU A 383 -64.72 53.87 0.97
CA GLU A 383 -65.27 54.78 2.00
C GLU A 383 -65.85 56.12 1.47
N GLN A 384 -66.17 56.23 0.17
CA GLN A 384 -66.72 57.48 -0.40
C GLN A 384 -68.02 57.32 -1.20
N ILE A 385 -68.98 56.49 -0.75
CA ILE A 385 -70.38 56.71 -1.15
C ILE A 385 -71.32 56.46 0.04
N SER A 386 -72.13 57.48 0.32
CA SER A 386 -73.31 57.53 1.21
C SER A 386 -73.06 57.76 2.70
N ASN A 387 -73.31 59.00 3.14
CA ASN A 387 -74.31 59.29 4.18
C ASN A 387 -74.52 60.82 4.31
N GLU A 388 -75.55 61.33 3.62
CA GLU A 388 -76.38 62.41 4.18
C GLU A 388 -77.38 61.74 5.14
N GLU A 389 -77.38 62.21 6.39
CA GLU A 389 -78.41 61.98 7.42
C GLU A 389 -79.83 62.38 6.91
N PRO A 390 -80.97 61.93 7.51
CA PRO A 390 -81.16 62.05 8.97
C PRO A 390 -82.21 61.17 9.71
N VAL A 391 -82.19 61.34 11.04
CA VAL A 391 -83.26 61.24 12.08
C VAL A 391 -83.83 59.87 12.54
N ALA A 392 -83.58 59.60 13.84
CA ALA A 392 -84.37 59.00 14.95
C ALA A 392 -85.31 57.78 14.71
N ASP A 393 -85.22 56.74 15.54
CA ASP A 393 -85.86 56.62 16.88
C ASP A 393 -85.86 55.14 17.39
N ASN A 394 -85.73 55.01 18.71
CA ASN A 394 -86.20 54.00 19.66
C ASN A 394 -85.99 52.46 19.53
N SER A 395 -85.60 51.92 20.70
CA SER A 395 -86.01 50.64 21.32
C SER A 395 -85.49 49.35 20.69
N ASN A 396 -85.27 48.23 21.36
CA ASN A 396 -85.17 47.76 22.76
C ASN A 396 -84.75 46.27 22.61
N ASP A 397 -84.13 45.70 23.65
CA ASP A 397 -84.21 44.26 24.04
C ASP A 397 -83.72 43.21 23.00
N ASP A 398 -83.23 42.02 23.30
CA ASP A 398 -82.85 41.25 24.48
C ASP A 398 -82.22 39.96 23.91
N PHE A 399 -81.41 39.25 24.71
CA PHE A 399 -81.25 37.78 24.69
C PHE A 399 -80.66 37.11 23.41
N ASP A 400 -79.93 36.00 23.44
CA ASP A 400 -79.53 35.05 24.48
C ASP A 400 -78.28 34.31 23.96
N SER A 401 -77.49 33.76 24.87
CA SER A 401 -76.51 32.68 24.58
C SER A 401 -77.30 31.34 24.43
N PRO A 402 -76.75 30.14 24.08
CA PRO A 402 -75.53 29.55 24.64
C PRO A 402 -74.78 28.46 23.81
N SER A 403 -73.73 27.91 24.47
CA SER A 403 -73.19 26.53 24.48
C SER A 403 -72.61 25.94 23.18
N TYR A 404 -71.30 25.62 23.12
CA TYR A 404 -70.60 24.44 23.70
C TYR A 404 -71.17 23.09 23.27
N ASP A 405 -70.39 22.31 22.52
CA ASP A 405 -69.75 21.08 23.04
C ASP A 405 -68.80 20.46 21.99
N ASP A 406 -67.68 19.97 22.53
CA ASP A 406 -66.74 18.88 22.12
C ASP A 406 -66.54 18.46 20.65
#